data_AF-A0A944U5I4-F1
#
_entry.id   AF-A0A944U5I4-F1
#
_cell.length_a   1.000
_cell.length_b   1.000
_cell.length_c   1.000
_cell.angle_alpha   90.00
_cell.angle_beta   90.00
_cell.angle_gamma   90.00
#
_symmetry.space_group_name_H-M   'P 1'
#
loop_
_entity.id
_entity.type
_entity.pdbx_description
1 polymer ?
#
loop_
_entity_poly.entity_id
_entity_poly.type
_entity_poly.pdbx_seq_one_letter_code
_entity_poly.pdbx_strand_id
1 'polypeptide(L)'
;MVYLLYSVGAIICCGAIGITLCATVNYRLNSSHLVIYCLGIPVRQFALKDMISISKRRRFRAEFWVNTLALKHRKLVIRRERGLFRELIITPRYRYVFRKQLEEAVEGVRSESLIVENEDN
;
A
#
# COMPACT_ATOMS: atom_id res chain seq x y z
N MET A 1 10.31 -19.35 -38.10
CA MET A 1 11.01 -18.13 -37.63
C MET A 1 10.06 -17.01 -37.22
N VAL A 2 9.09 -16.61 -38.05
CA VAL A 2 8.20 -15.46 -37.79
C VAL A 2 7.40 -15.59 -36.48
N TYR A 3 6.79 -16.74 -36.19
CA TYR A 3 6.05 -16.97 -34.94
C TYR A 3 6.91 -16.90 -33.67
N LEU A 4 8.20 -17.25 -33.78
CA LEU A 4 9.17 -17.16 -32.68
C LEU A 4 9.52 -15.70 -32.36
N LEU A 5 9.58 -14.84 -33.39
CA LEU A 5 9.77 -13.40 -33.20
C LEU A 5 8.54 -12.73 -32.57
N TYR A 6 7.32 -13.13 -33.00
CA TYR A 6 6.08 -12.64 -32.40
C TYR A 6 5.91 -13.04 -30.93
N SER A 7 6.23 -14.29 -30.57
CA SER A 7 6.11 -14.75 -29.19
C SER A 7 7.12 -14.07 -28.27
N VAL A 8 8.37 -13.88 -28.73
CA VAL A 8 9.38 -13.12 -27.97
C VAL A 8 8.96 -11.65 -27.81
N GLY A 9 8.47 -11.02 -28.88
CA GLY A 9 7.95 -9.65 -28.82
C GLY A 9 6.77 -9.49 -27.84
N ALA A 10 5.84 -10.45 -27.84
CA ALA A 10 4.70 -10.46 -26.93
C ALA A 10 5.13 -10.60 -25.46
N ILE A 11 6.12 -11.46 -25.17
CA ILE A 11 6.66 -11.64 -23.82
C ILE A 11 7.33 -10.35 -23.33
N ILE A 12 8.13 -9.70 -24.17
CA ILE A 12 8.79 -8.44 -23.83
C ILE A 12 7.74 -7.35 -23.58
N CYS A 13 6.71 -7.24 -24.43
CA CYS A 13 5.63 -6.27 -24.25
C CYS A 13 4.86 -6.53 -22.95
N CYS A 14 4.46 -7.77 -22.66
CA CYS A 14 3.78 -8.13 -21.42
C CYS A 14 4.65 -7.81 -20.19
N GLY A 15 5.95 -8.10 -20.26
CA GLY A 15 6.91 -7.74 -19.22
C GLY A 15 6.99 -6.22 -18.99
N ALA A 16 7.14 -5.44 -20.06
CA ALA A 16 7.21 -3.99 -20.00
C ALA A 16 5.91 -3.35 -19.47
N ILE A 17 4.75 -3.87 -19.89
CA ILE A 17 3.44 -3.45 -19.40
C ILE A 17 3.33 -3.74 -17.89
N GLY A 18 3.69 -4.95 -17.47
CA GLY A 18 3.68 -5.33 -16.05
C GLY A 18 4.59 -4.45 -15.18
N ILE A 19 5.79 -4.13 -15.66
CA ILE A 19 6.73 -3.23 -14.98
C ILE A 19 6.15 -1.82 -14.86
N THR A 20 5.56 -1.30 -15.94
CA THR A 20 4.95 0.04 -15.98
C THR A 20 3.74 0.16 -15.05
N LEU A 21 2.90 -0.88 -14.99
CA LEU A 21 1.78 -0.98 -14.05
C LEU A 21 2.24 -0.95 -12.59
N CYS A 22 3.32 -1.65 -12.25
CA CYS A 22 3.88 -1.58 -10.91
C CYS A 22 4.44 -0.18 -10.63
N ALA A 23 5.24 0.39 -11.55
CA ALA A 23 5.92 1.67 -11.35
C ALA A 23 4.96 2.86 -11.12
N THR A 24 3.69 2.73 -11.53
CA THR A 24 2.68 3.79 -11.45
C THR A 24 1.79 3.71 -10.22
N VAL A 25 2.03 2.75 -9.32
CA VAL A 25 1.35 2.68 -8.02
C VAL A 25 1.84 3.82 -7.13
N ASN A 26 0.94 4.75 -6.83
CA ASN A 26 1.19 5.88 -5.93
C ASN A 26 0.40 5.71 -4.64
N TYR A 27 0.97 6.17 -3.53
CA TYR A 27 0.34 6.12 -2.23
C TYR A 27 0.16 7.55 -1.74
N ARG A 28 -1.09 7.94 -1.44
CA ARG A 28 -1.37 9.22 -0.79
C ARG A 28 -1.91 8.96 0.60
N LEU A 29 -1.28 9.58 1.57
CA LEU A 29 -1.73 9.59 2.94
C LEU A 29 -2.50 10.88 3.18
N ASN A 30 -3.76 10.76 3.58
CA ASN A 30 -4.57 11.84 4.13
C ASN A 30 -4.67 11.67 5.65
N SER A 31 -5.19 12.69 6.35
CA SER A 31 -5.30 12.71 7.81
C SER A 31 -6.06 11.52 8.40
N SER A 32 -7.03 10.94 7.68
CA SER A 32 -7.85 9.83 8.18
C SER A 32 -7.83 8.58 7.28
N HIS A 33 -7.27 8.68 6.08
CA HIS A 33 -7.33 7.62 5.06
C HIS A 33 -6.01 7.48 4.29
N LEU A 34 -5.60 6.24 4.03
CA LEU A 34 -4.55 5.89 3.10
C LEU A 34 -5.19 5.46 1.77
N VAL A 35 -4.89 6.18 0.69
CA VAL A 35 -5.43 5.89 -0.64
C VAL A 35 -4.32 5.37 -1.54
N ILE A 36 -4.58 4.22 -2.17
CA ILE A 36 -3.71 3.61 -3.17
C ILE A 36 -4.23 3.99 -4.55
N TYR A 37 -3.38 4.68 -5.28
CA TYR A 37 -3.61 5.06 -6.66
C TYR A 37 -2.83 4.11 -7.58
N CYS A 38 -3.46 3.66 -8.66
CA CYS A 38 -2.79 2.97 -9.76
C CYS A 38 -3.05 3.77 -11.03
N LEU A 39 -2.01 4.16 -11.76
CA LEU A 39 -2.14 4.99 -12.97
C LEU A 39 -2.96 6.28 -12.75
N GLY A 40 -2.90 6.86 -11.54
CA GLY A 40 -3.67 8.06 -11.18
C GLY A 40 -5.13 7.80 -10.79
N ILE A 41 -5.62 6.56 -10.88
CA ILE A 41 -6.97 6.18 -10.46
C ILE A 41 -6.94 5.68 -9.01
N PRO A 42 -7.79 6.17 -8.11
CA PRO A 42 -7.90 5.64 -6.75
C PRO A 42 -8.50 4.24 -6.79
N VAL A 43 -7.69 3.21 -6.57
CA VAL A 43 -8.14 1.80 -6.64
C VAL A 43 -8.67 1.33 -5.29
N ARG A 44 -8.04 1.76 -4.19
CA ARG A 44 -8.40 1.30 -2.85
C ARG A 44 -8.16 2.36 -1.80
N GLN A 45 -9.09 2.48 -0.86
CA GLN A 45 -9.01 3.38 0.28
C GLN A 45 -8.98 2.55 1.57
N PHE A 46 -8.14 2.97 2.51
CA PHE A 46 -7.94 2.32 3.80
C PHE A 46 -8.10 3.35 4.90
N ALA A 47 -9.07 3.16 5.80
CA ALA A 47 -9.21 4.02 6.97
C ALA A 47 -8.03 3.79 7.94
N LEU A 48 -7.43 4.89 8.42
CA LEU A 48 -6.34 4.83 9.39
C LEU A 48 -6.81 4.35 10.77
N LYS A 49 -8.08 4.60 11.11
CA LYS A 49 -8.74 4.07 12.32
C LYS A 49 -8.60 2.56 12.46
N ASP A 50 -8.73 1.82 11.37
CA ASP A 50 -8.65 0.35 11.40
C ASP A 50 -7.20 -0.15 11.51
N MET A 51 -6.21 0.74 11.49
CA MET A 51 -4.80 0.38 11.46
C MET A 51 -4.29 0.06 12.87
N ILE A 52 -3.86 -1.19 13.05
CA ILE A 52 -3.33 -1.66 14.33
C ILE A 52 -1.85 -1.33 14.43
N SER A 53 -1.06 -1.75 13.43
CA SER A 53 0.39 -1.70 13.50
C SER A 53 1.07 -1.77 12.14
N ILE A 54 2.29 -1.26 12.09
CA ILE A 54 3.15 -1.33 10.92
C ILE A 54 4.29 -2.30 11.22
N SER A 55 4.45 -3.32 10.40
CA SER A 55 5.46 -4.35 10.56
C SER A 55 6.27 -4.56 9.28
N LYS A 56 7.35 -5.33 9.41
CA LYS A 56 8.21 -5.75 8.30
C LYS A 56 7.88 -7.17 7.83
N ARG A 57 7.15 -7.94 8.65
CA ARG A 57 6.86 -9.35 8.42
C ARG A 57 5.36 -9.57 8.21
N ARG A 58 5.05 -10.32 7.16
CA ARG A 58 3.71 -10.85 6.88
C ARG A 58 3.40 -11.94 7.90
N ARG A 59 2.24 -11.89 8.55
CA ARG A 59 1.70 -12.96 9.41
C ARG A 59 0.39 -13.51 8.87
N PHE A 60 -0.38 -12.75 8.10
CA PHE A 60 -1.72 -13.10 7.65
C PHE A 60 -1.85 -13.02 6.12
N ARG A 61 -3.08 -13.24 5.60
CA ARG A 61 -3.39 -12.95 4.19
C ARG A 61 -3.22 -11.45 3.94
N ALA A 62 -2.40 -11.15 2.93
CA ALA A 62 -2.00 -9.79 2.63
C ALA A 62 -2.35 -9.40 1.20
N GLU A 63 -2.86 -8.19 1.02
CA GLU A 63 -2.99 -7.56 -0.29
C GLU A 63 -1.64 -6.99 -0.73
N PHE A 64 -1.25 -7.22 -1.98
CA PHE A 64 0.01 -6.75 -2.54
C PHE A 64 -0.24 -5.56 -3.44
N TRP A 65 0.26 -4.39 -3.02
CA TRP A 65 0.20 -3.14 -3.76
C TRP A 65 1.61 -2.60 -3.91
N VAL A 66 2.38 -3.22 -4.78
CA VAL A 66 3.83 -3.01 -4.86
C VAL A 66 4.16 -2.09 -6.03
N ASN A 67 4.92 -1.03 -5.77
CA ASN A 67 5.42 -0.15 -6.83
C ASN A 67 6.65 -0.78 -7.54
N THR A 68 7.45 -1.53 -6.80
CA THR A 68 8.70 -2.11 -7.30
C THR A 68 8.77 -3.62 -7.13
N LEU A 69 9.46 -4.27 -8.06
CA LEU A 69 9.85 -5.69 -8.00
C LEU A 69 10.92 -5.95 -6.90
N ALA A 70 11.58 -4.91 -6.38
CA ALA A 70 12.55 -5.00 -5.29
C ALA A 70 11.87 -5.15 -3.90
N LEU A 71 11.04 -6.18 -3.74
CA LEU A 71 10.19 -6.43 -2.58
C LEU A 71 10.96 -6.64 -1.27
N LYS A 72 12.22 -7.11 -1.34
CA LYS A 72 12.98 -7.56 -0.16
C LYS A 72 13.36 -6.41 0.78
N HIS A 73 13.71 -5.24 0.23
CA HIS A 73 14.25 -4.12 1.00
C HIS A 73 13.22 -3.03 1.30
N ARG A 74 12.24 -2.80 0.40
CA ARG A 74 11.29 -1.68 0.49
C ARG A 74 9.91 -2.05 1.02
N LYS A 75 9.67 -3.32 1.39
CA LYS A 75 8.36 -3.73 1.90
C LYS A 75 8.03 -3.08 3.24
N LEU A 76 6.80 -2.61 3.31
CA LEU A 76 6.11 -2.21 4.52
C LEU A 76 4.81 -3.01 4.59
N VAL A 77 4.57 -3.64 5.74
CA VAL A 77 3.36 -4.42 6.00
C VAL A 77 2.51 -3.62 6.96
N ILE A 78 1.37 -3.15 6.49
CA ILE A 78 0.36 -2.45 7.29
C ILE A 78 -0.65 -3.50 7.76
N ARG A 79 -0.95 -3.53 9.06
CA ARG A 79 -1.97 -4.41 9.63
C ARG A 79 -3.25 -3.66 9.94
N ARG A 80 -4.37 -4.30 9.60
CA ARG A 80 -5.71 -3.86 9.90
C ARG A 80 -6.36 -4.77 10.93
N GLU A 81 -7.26 -4.19 11.71
CA GLU A 81 -8.08 -4.90 12.69
C GLU A 81 -9.15 -5.76 12.01
N ARG A 82 -9.80 -5.22 10.98
CA ARG A 82 -11.00 -5.80 10.37
C ARG A 82 -10.81 -6.07 8.87
N GLY A 83 -11.48 -7.12 8.39
CA GLY A 83 -11.50 -7.55 6.99
C GLY A 83 -10.88 -8.92 6.70
N LEU A 84 -11.18 -9.47 5.52
CA LEU A 84 -10.65 -10.75 5.01
C LEU A 84 -9.13 -10.67 4.71
N PHE A 85 -8.66 -9.51 4.28
CA PHE A 85 -7.24 -9.21 4.08
C PHE A 85 -6.75 -8.26 5.17
N ARG A 86 -6.27 -8.83 6.26
CA ARG A 86 -5.82 -8.08 7.44
C ARG A 86 -4.46 -7.44 7.26
N GLU A 87 -3.72 -7.81 6.23
CA GLU A 87 -2.41 -7.24 5.93
C GLU A 87 -2.40 -6.56 4.57
N LEU A 88 -1.67 -5.46 4.47
CA LEU A 88 -1.48 -4.67 3.28
C LEU A 88 0.02 -4.50 3.07
N ILE A 89 0.55 -4.96 1.95
CA ILE A 89 1.96 -4.85 1.60
C ILE A 89 2.12 -3.74 0.58
N ILE A 90 2.82 -2.69 0.97
CA ILE A 90 3.18 -1.58 0.11
C ILE A 90 4.71 -1.48 -0.01
N THR A 91 5.20 -0.90 -1.10
CA THR A 91 6.63 -0.64 -1.30
C THR A 91 6.89 0.84 -1.60
N PRO A 92 6.68 1.72 -0.61
CA PRO A 92 6.92 3.15 -0.77
C PRO A 92 8.40 3.42 -1.10
N ARG A 93 8.65 4.44 -1.91
CA ARG A 93 10.00 4.83 -2.35
C ARG A 93 10.89 5.19 -1.16
N TYR A 94 10.35 5.93 -0.19
CA TYR A 94 11.02 6.32 1.06
C TYR A 94 10.39 5.64 2.27
N ARG A 95 10.77 4.38 2.52
CA ARG A 95 10.18 3.53 3.56
C ARG A 95 10.13 4.17 4.95
N TYR A 96 11.24 4.76 5.41
CA TYR A 96 11.34 5.29 6.78
C TYR A 96 10.50 6.56 6.96
N VAL A 97 10.58 7.47 5.98
CA VAL A 97 9.78 8.70 5.95
C VAL A 97 8.30 8.35 5.91
N PHE A 98 7.90 7.47 4.98
CA PHE A 98 6.51 7.07 4.84
C PHE A 98 5.99 6.36 6.10
N ARG A 99 6.81 5.50 6.72
CA ARG A 99 6.45 4.86 7.98
C ARG A 99 6.19 5.89 9.08
N LYS A 100 7.08 6.88 9.25
CA LYS A 100 6.94 7.93 10.26
C LYS A 100 5.66 8.74 10.03
N GLN A 101 5.42 9.17 8.79
CA GLN A 101 4.19 9.87 8.41
C GLN A 101 2.94 9.06 8.72
N LEU A 102 2.99 7.73 8.48
CA LEU A 102 1.87 6.84 8.79
C LEU A 102 1.65 6.69 10.30
N GLU A 103 2.73 6.57 11.08
CA GLU A 103 2.66 6.51 12.55
C GLU A 103 2.05 7.81 13.11
N GLU A 104 2.54 8.96 12.67
CA GLU A 104 2.02 10.29 13.05
C GLU A 104 0.53 10.46 12.70
N ALA A 105 0.12 10.05 11.50
CA ALA A 105 -1.27 10.15 11.08
C ALA A 105 -2.20 9.21 11.88
N VAL A 106 -1.74 7.99 12.20
CA VAL A 106 -2.51 7.04 13.03
C VAL A 106 -2.64 7.54 14.46
N GLU A 107 -1.57 8.11 15.03
CA GLU A 107 -1.60 8.75 16.35
C GLU A 107 -2.57 9.94 16.37
N GLY A 108 -2.53 10.79 15.35
CA GLY A 108 -3.46 11.92 15.21
C GLY A 108 -4.93 11.48 15.23
N VAL A 109 -5.28 10.46 14.44
CA VAL A 109 -6.66 9.92 14.41
C VAL A 109 -7.07 9.30 15.75
N ARG A 110 -6.14 8.62 16.44
CA ARG A 110 -6.43 8.04 17.76
C ARG A 110 -6.65 9.12 18.82
N SER A 111 -5.81 10.16 18.84
CA SER A 111 -5.99 11.30 19.74
C SER A 111 -7.31 12.02 19.50
N GLU A 112 -7.68 12.25 18.24
CA GLU A 112 -8.97 12.86 17.88
C GLU A 112 -10.16 12.00 18.33
N SER A 113 -10.09 10.67 18.17
CA SER A 113 -11.17 9.78 18.64
C SER A 113 -11.36 9.79 20.16
N LEU A 114 -10.28 9.97 20.95
CA LEU A 114 -10.36 10.04 22.41
C LEU A 114 -10.96 11.37 22.90
N ILE A 115 -10.80 12.44 22.14
CA ILE A 115 -11.38 13.75 22.48
C ILE A 115 -12.89 13.71 22.28
N VAL A 116 -13.35 13.18 21.14
CA VAL A 116 -14.79 13.07 20.84
C VAL A 116 -15.51 12.18 21.85
N GLU A 117 -14.91 11.05 22.26
CA GLU A 117 -15.53 10.14 23.24
C GLU A 117 -15.66 10.75 24.66
N ASN A 118 -14.81 11.73 25.01
CA ASN A 118 -14.90 12.43 26.30
C ASN A 118 -15.88 13.63 26.28
N GLU A 119 -16.28 14.12 25.10
CA GLU A 119 -17.20 15.26 24.98
C GLU A 119 -18.68 14.80 24.99
N ASP A 120 -18.92 13.53 24.64
CA ASP A 120 -20.25 12.89 24.61
C ASP A 120 -20.66 12.22 25.95
N ASN A 121 -19.83 12.29 26.99
CA ASN A 121 -20.05 11.64 28.31
C ASN A 121 -20.04 12.63 29.47
#